data_AF-A0A835P6Z7-F1
#
_entry.id   AF-A0A835P6Z7-F1
#
_cell.length_a   1.000
_cell.length_b   1.000
_cell.length_c   1.000
_cell.angle_alpha   90.00
_cell.angle_beta   90.00
_cell.angle_gamma   90.00
#
_symmetry.space_group_name_H-M   'P 1'
#
loop_
_entity.id
_entity.type
_entity.pdbx_description
1 polymer ?
#
loop_
_entity_poly.entity_id
_entity_poly.type
_entity_poly.pdbx_seq_one_letter_code
_entity_poly.pdbx_strand_id
1 'polypeptide(L)'
;MDAYVMHALNHIHKTRELVISNDAKLSEHENSQSEEVIQDGSYLDQGFTRPKVLFLLPLASIAFRVVKRLVQLTPLSSIGNVAHMDRFNAEFGMRKVEEDDENFDVNLEPHKRAKPDDFENLFGGNNEDCFIMGMKFTKRSIKLYSNFYSSDVIVASPLGLITKIAEAEVEKEKDFDYLSSIEVLVIDHADVITMQNWSHVNTVVEHMNRMPSKQHGTDVMRVKQWYLDGHARFYRQTILLGSFLTPDMNALFNRVCVNYEGKVKLISKHKGLLHKVLLQVCQVYHRFEASSVVDVDDARLEYFSKKVFPKIKDSLEVGLISFNFFFFLTFIMLFFIFIPNLC
;
A
#
# COMPACT_ATOMS: atom_id res chain seq x y z
N MET A 1 -4.31 -4.14 -12.54
CA MET A 1 -3.28 -3.09 -12.65
C MET A 1 -3.73 -1.96 -13.56
N ASP A 2 -3.82 -2.16 -14.88
CA ASP A 2 -4.10 -1.08 -15.85
C ASP A 2 -5.29 -0.19 -15.52
N ALA A 3 -6.42 -0.76 -15.08
CA ALA A 3 -7.62 -0.01 -14.77
C ALA A 3 -7.38 1.09 -13.72
N TYR A 4 -6.76 0.76 -12.57
CA TYR A 4 -6.51 1.76 -11.53
C TYR A 4 -5.37 2.71 -11.91
N VAL A 5 -4.39 2.26 -12.71
CA VAL A 5 -3.29 3.12 -13.20
C VAL A 5 -3.84 4.17 -14.16
N MET A 6 -4.68 3.77 -15.11
CA MET A 6 -5.37 4.69 -16.02
C MET A 6 -6.26 5.67 -15.28
N HIS A 7 -6.99 5.20 -14.26
CA HIS A 7 -7.81 6.04 -13.41
C HIS A 7 -6.97 7.12 -12.70
N ALA A 8 -5.85 6.73 -12.09
CA ALA A 8 -4.92 7.66 -11.45
C ALA A 8 -4.34 8.67 -12.45
N LEU A 9 -3.88 8.21 -13.62
CA LEU A 9 -3.37 9.09 -14.69
C LEU A 9 -4.40 10.12 -15.14
N ASN A 10 -5.63 9.67 -15.41
CA ASN A 10 -6.72 10.54 -15.80
C ASN A 10 -7.01 11.60 -14.74
N HIS A 11 -7.03 11.21 -13.46
CA HIS A 11 -7.22 12.14 -12.36
C HIS A 11 -6.10 13.19 -12.28
N ILE A 12 -4.83 12.77 -12.41
CA ILE A 12 -3.67 13.68 -12.42
C ILE A 12 -3.76 14.68 -13.57
N HIS A 13 -4.05 14.20 -14.78
CA HIS A 13 -4.13 15.06 -15.97
C HIS A 13 -5.27 16.07 -15.87
N LYS A 14 -6.47 15.64 -15.45
CA LYS A 14 -7.62 16.54 -15.26
C LYS A 14 -7.36 17.62 -14.22
N THR A 15 -6.83 17.24 -13.05
CA THR A 15 -6.54 18.21 -11.98
C THR A 15 -5.49 19.21 -12.45
N ARG A 16 -4.48 18.76 -13.20
CA ARG A 16 -3.44 19.63 -13.74
C ARG A 16 -3.97 20.57 -14.84
N GLU A 17 -4.80 20.07 -15.75
CA GLU A 17 -5.41 20.88 -16.81
C GLU A 17 -6.31 21.97 -16.23
N LEU A 18 -7.09 21.64 -15.21
CA LEU A 18 -7.94 22.59 -14.50
C LEU A 18 -7.10 23.71 -13.86
N VAL A 19 -6.04 23.37 -13.13
CA VAL A 19 -5.14 24.37 -12.52
C VAL A 19 -4.48 25.25 -13.58
N ILE A 20 -3.95 24.66 -14.66
CA ILE A 20 -3.33 25.43 -15.76
C ILE A 20 -4.34 26.36 -16.45
N SER A 21 -5.57 25.89 -16.65
CA SER A 21 -6.61 26.70 -17.28
C SER A 21 -7.00 27.87 -16.39
N ASN A 22 -7.04 27.69 -15.08
CA ASN A 22 -7.36 28.75 -14.13
C ASN A 22 -6.19 29.73 -13.97
N ASP A 23 -4.95 29.24 -13.93
CA ASP A 23 -3.75 30.08 -13.93
C ASP A 23 -3.72 31.02 -15.15
N ALA A 24 -4.10 30.51 -16.34
CA ALA A 24 -4.16 31.31 -17.55
C ALA A 24 -5.20 32.43 -17.44
N LYS A 25 -6.41 32.11 -16.96
CA LYS A 25 -7.49 33.10 -16.76
C LYS A 25 -7.10 34.15 -15.72
N LEU A 26 -6.50 33.74 -14.60
CA LEU A 26 -6.01 34.67 -13.58
C LEU A 26 -4.98 35.64 -14.16
N SER A 27 -4.05 35.14 -14.98
CA SER A 27 -3.04 35.97 -15.64
C SER A 27 -3.64 36.96 -16.64
N GLU A 28 -4.72 36.60 -17.33
CA GLU A 28 -5.42 37.49 -18.26
C GLU A 28 -6.18 38.59 -17.51
N HIS A 29 -6.83 38.25 -16.39
CA HIS A 29 -7.58 39.19 -15.56
C HIS A 29 -6.69 40.19 -14.80
N GLU A 30 -5.52 39.76 -14.33
CA GLU A 30 -4.52 40.66 -13.74
C GLU A 30 -4.07 41.73 -14.73
N ASN A 31 -3.96 41.37 -16.01
CA ASN A 31 -3.57 42.29 -17.08
C ASN A 31 -4.70 43.24 -17.52
N SER A 32 -5.98 42.90 -17.27
CA SER A 32 -7.13 43.70 -17.71
C SER A 32 -7.67 44.71 -16.68
N GLN A 33 -7.07 44.83 -15.49
CA GLN A 33 -7.50 45.74 -14.39
C GLN A 33 -9.00 45.71 -14.04
N SER A 34 -9.68 44.61 -14.32
CA SER A 34 -11.09 44.43 -13.99
C SER A 34 -11.20 43.79 -12.59
N GLU A 35 -11.37 44.62 -11.55
CA GLU A 35 -11.47 44.20 -10.14
C GLU A 35 -12.76 43.41 -9.81
N GLU A 36 -13.72 43.32 -10.72
CA GLU A 36 -15.11 42.92 -10.41
C GLU A 36 -15.38 41.41 -10.24
N VAL A 37 -14.39 40.50 -10.38
CA VAL A 37 -14.68 39.03 -10.43
C VAL A 37 -13.92 38.16 -9.41
N ILE A 38 -13.06 38.72 -8.56
CA ILE A 38 -12.26 37.91 -7.61
C ILE A 38 -13.10 37.43 -6.40
N GLN A 39 -14.31 37.96 -6.18
CA GLN A 39 -15.06 37.75 -4.94
C GLN A 39 -15.86 36.44 -4.81
N ASP A 40 -16.00 35.62 -5.86
CA ASP A 40 -16.98 34.51 -5.84
C ASP A 40 -16.40 33.09 -5.79
N GLY A 41 -15.20 32.91 -5.22
CA GLY A 41 -14.60 31.57 -5.07
C GLY A 41 -14.45 30.81 -6.40
N SER A 42 -14.30 31.55 -7.51
CA SER A 42 -14.35 30.99 -8.87
C SER A 42 -13.17 30.09 -9.23
N TYR A 43 -12.08 30.16 -8.46
CA TYR A 43 -10.84 29.41 -8.68
C TYR A 43 -10.43 28.53 -7.50
N LEU A 44 -11.40 27.89 -6.83
CA LEU A 44 -11.17 26.89 -5.79
C LEU A 44 -10.73 25.54 -6.39
N ASP A 45 -9.52 25.49 -6.95
CA ASP A 45 -9.01 24.36 -7.72
C ASP A 45 -7.88 23.57 -7.04
N GLN A 46 -7.30 24.10 -5.97
CA GLN A 46 -6.13 23.52 -5.32
C GLN A 46 -6.47 22.79 -4.01
N GLY A 47 -5.54 21.95 -3.57
CA GLY A 47 -5.46 21.50 -2.17
C GLY A 47 -4.32 22.20 -1.47
N PHE A 48 -4.08 21.87 -0.21
CA PHE A 48 -2.94 22.36 0.57
C PHE A 48 -1.57 22.04 -0.03
N THR A 49 -1.45 20.91 -0.74
CA THR A 49 -0.22 20.44 -1.37
C THR A 49 -0.52 19.84 -2.74
N ARG A 50 0.53 19.73 -3.55
CA ARG A 50 0.45 19.26 -4.93
C ARG A 50 0.12 17.77 -5.09
N PRO A 51 0.65 16.84 -4.27
CA PRO A 51 0.36 15.42 -4.45
C PRO A 51 -1.14 15.13 -4.36
N LYS A 52 -1.67 14.46 -5.39
CA LYS A 52 -3.09 14.07 -5.47
C LYS A 52 -3.30 12.56 -5.41
N VAL A 53 -2.30 11.79 -5.82
CA VAL A 53 -2.39 10.33 -5.85
C VAL A 53 -1.31 9.71 -4.96
N LEU A 54 -1.70 8.75 -4.13
CA LEU A 54 -0.79 7.91 -3.35
C LEU A 54 -0.98 6.45 -3.75
N PHE A 55 0.09 5.80 -4.19
CA PHE A 55 0.18 4.34 -4.32
C PHE A 55 0.89 3.76 -3.09
N LEU A 56 0.15 2.98 -2.30
CA LEU A 56 0.67 2.15 -1.23
C LEU A 56 0.85 0.73 -1.75
N LEU A 57 2.10 0.27 -1.83
CA LEU A 57 2.48 -1.01 -2.43
C LEU A 57 3.39 -1.79 -1.47
N PRO A 58 3.28 -3.12 -1.37
CA PRO A 58 4.03 -3.90 -0.38
C PRO A 58 5.52 -4.07 -0.71
N LEU A 59 5.88 -4.19 -2.00
CA LEU A 59 7.22 -4.57 -2.45
C LEU A 59 7.71 -3.66 -3.59
N ALA A 60 9.02 -3.43 -3.64
CA ALA A 60 9.67 -2.65 -4.68
C ALA A 60 9.44 -3.24 -6.09
N SER A 61 9.36 -4.56 -6.24
CA SER A 61 9.03 -5.24 -7.51
C SER A 61 7.64 -4.87 -8.03
N ILE A 62 6.66 -4.72 -7.14
CA ILE A 62 5.30 -4.29 -7.49
C ILE A 62 5.32 -2.80 -7.85
N ALA A 63 6.02 -1.98 -7.06
CA ALA A 63 6.22 -0.56 -7.38
C ALA A 63 6.87 -0.36 -8.75
N PHE A 64 7.88 -1.17 -9.08
CA PHE A 64 8.52 -1.20 -10.39
C PHE A 64 7.53 -1.42 -11.52
N ARG A 65 6.68 -2.43 -11.39
CA ARG A 65 5.65 -2.78 -12.38
C ARG A 65 4.63 -1.65 -12.52
N VAL A 66 4.14 -1.10 -11.42
CA VAL A 66 3.16 0.00 -11.41
C VAL A 66 3.72 1.24 -12.08
N VAL A 67 4.94 1.67 -11.72
CA VAL A 67 5.58 2.87 -12.28
C VAL A 67 5.89 2.68 -13.76
N LYS A 68 6.44 1.53 -14.17
CA LYS A 68 6.66 1.23 -15.59
C LYS A 68 5.35 1.25 -16.37
N ARG A 69 4.28 0.67 -15.81
CA ARG A 69 2.99 0.64 -16.47
C ARG A 69 2.36 2.03 -16.58
N LEU A 70 2.50 2.84 -15.54
CA LEU A 70 2.09 4.24 -15.52
C LEU A 70 2.80 5.07 -16.60
N VAL A 71 4.11 4.88 -16.76
CA VAL A 71 4.87 5.53 -17.83
C VAL A 71 4.42 5.06 -19.22
N GLN A 72 4.20 3.75 -19.41
CA GLN A 72 3.75 3.17 -20.68
C GLN A 72 2.34 3.63 -21.09
N LEU A 73 1.44 3.82 -20.12
CA LEU A 73 0.06 4.20 -20.34
C LEU A 73 -0.13 5.72 -20.48
N THR A 74 0.88 6.50 -20.12
CA THR A 74 0.84 7.95 -20.34
C THR A 74 0.94 8.23 -21.85
N PRO A 75 0.09 9.09 -22.44
CA PRO A 75 0.09 9.33 -23.88
C PRO A 75 1.46 9.76 -24.42
N LEU A 76 1.88 9.17 -25.54
CA LEU A 76 3.17 9.48 -26.19
C LEU A 76 3.31 10.96 -26.56
N SER A 77 2.21 11.63 -26.89
CA SER A 77 2.16 13.09 -27.13
C SER A 77 2.60 13.92 -25.91
N SER A 78 2.55 13.34 -24.72
CA SER A 78 2.86 13.98 -23.44
C SER A 78 4.23 13.57 -22.88
N ILE A 79 4.94 12.60 -23.49
CA ILE A 79 6.25 12.12 -23.04
C ILE A 79 7.29 12.27 -24.14
N GLY A 80 8.18 13.25 -24.01
CA GLY A 80 9.43 13.33 -24.73
C GLY A 80 10.62 12.71 -23.97
N ASN A 81 10.57 12.65 -22.63
CA ASN A 81 11.63 12.08 -21.80
C ASN A 81 11.10 11.64 -20.41
N VAL A 82 11.70 10.61 -19.82
CA VAL A 82 11.50 10.24 -18.41
C VAL A 82 12.82 10.39 -17.64
N ALA A 83 12.92 11.45 -16.84
CA ALA A 83 14.12 11.74 -16.07
C ALA A 83 14.29 10.75 -14.91
N HIS A 84 15.54 10.33 -14.69
CA HIS A 84 15.97 9.40 -13.64
C HIS A 84 15.43 7.96 -13.78
N MET A 85 15.01 7.55 -14.98
CA MET A 85 14.60 6.17 -15.25
C MET A 85 15.71 5.15 -15.01
N ASP A 86 16.97 5.49 -15.33
CA ASP A 86 18.10 4.57 -15.13
C ASP A 86 18.35 4.27 -13.65
N ARG A 87 18.32 5.31 -12.80
CA ARG A 87 18.37 5.16 -11.34
C ARG A 87 17.21 4.29 -10.86
N PHE A 88 16.01 4.54 -11.36
CA PHE A 88 14.82 3.77 -10.99
C PHE A 88 14.96 2.29 -11.35
N ASN A 89 15.46 1.98 -12.56
CA ASN A 89 15.72 0.60 -12.98
C ASN A 89 16.80 -0.07 -12.11
N ALA A 90 17.82 0.65 -11.67
CA ALA A 90 18.86 0.11 -10.80
C ALA A 90 18.34 -0.18 -9.37
N GLU A 91 17.50 0.70 -8.81
CA GLU A 91 17.00 0.59 -7.43
C GLU A 91 15.80 -0.37 -7.30
N PHE A 92 14.84 -0.30 -8.22
CA PHE A 92 13.58 -1.07 -8.17
C PHE A 92 13.54 -2.27 -9.12
N GLY A 93 14.45 -2.34 -10.09
CA GLY A 93 14.57 -3.48 -10.99
C GLY A 93 15.01 -4.75 -10.26
N MET A 94 15.07 -5.87 -10.98
CA MET A 94 15.65 -7.09 -10.41
C MET A 94 17.10 -6.79 -10.01
N ARG A 95 17.38 -6.90 -8.70
CA ARG A 95 18.76 -7.11 -8.26
C ARG A 95 19.21 -8.37 -8.99
N LYS A 96 20.21 -8.26 -9.86
CA LYS A 96 20.89 -9.44 -10.36
C LYS A 96 21.31 -10.18 -9.10
N VAL A 97 20.86 -11.41 -8.95
CA VAL A 97 21.45 -12.30 -7.96
C VAL A 97 22.87 -12.48 -8.46
N GLU A 98 23.78 -11.61 -8.00
CA GLU A 98 25.18 -11.98 -7.92
C GLU A 98 25.16 -13.25 -7.07
N GLU A 99 25.78 -14.28 -7.62
CA GLU A 99 25.79 -15.65 -7.11
C GLU A 99 26.61 -15.71 -5.80
N ASP A 100 26.25 -14.92 -4.78
CA ASP A 100 26.86 -14.92 -3.45
C ASP A 100 26.28 -16.05 -2.57
N ASP A 101 25.97 -17.19 -3.21
CA ASP A 101 25.71 -18.46 -2.54
C ASP A 101 26.83 -19.46 -2.88
N GLU A 102 28.07 -18.97 -3.04
CA GLU A 102 29.32 -19.77 -3.03
C GLU A 102 29.63 -20.40 -1.65
N ASN A 103 28.60 -20.78 -0.89
CA ASN A 103 28.73 -21.62 0.30
C ASN A 103 27.63 -22.68 0.41
N PHE A 104 26.93 -23.01 -0.69
CA PHE A 104 26.12 -24.21 -0.76
C PHE A 104 26.91 -25.38 -1.38
N ASP A 105 27.25 -26.31 -0.51
CA ASP A 105 27.85 -27.63 -0.72
C ASP A 105 27.58 -28.24 -2.12
N VAL A 106 28.66 -28.56 -2.84
CA VAL A 106 28.71 -28.90 -4.27
C VAL A 106 28.20 -30.33 -4.58
N ASN A 107 27.39 -30.94 -3.72
CA ASN A 107 26.99 -32.36 -3.85
C ASN A 107 25.50 -32.67 -3.67
N LEU A 108 24.60 -31.75 -4.03
CA LEU A 108 23.17 -32.08 -4.16
C LEU A 108 22.67 -31.76 -5.58
N GLU A 109 22.36 -32.83 -6.29
CA GLU A 109 21.70 -32.96 -7.60
C GLU A 109 20.59 -31.92 -7.93
N PRO A 110 20.31 -31.69 -9.24
CA PRO A 110 19.53 -30.57 -9.76
C PRO A 110 18.03 -30.79 -9.56
N HIS A 111 17.55 -30.57 -8.35
CA HIS A 111 16.12 -30.47 -8.05
C HIS A 111 15.80 -29.13 -7.40
N LYS A 112 16.21 -28.02 -8.04
CA LYS A 112 15.52 -26.73 -7.85
C LYS A 112 14.10 -26.91 -8.40
N ARG A 113 13.17 -27.40 -7.58
CA ARG A 113 11.74 -27.38 -7.91
C ARG A 113 11.43 -25.93 -8.30
N ALA A 114 11.00 -25.73 -9.54
CA ALA A 114 10.54 -24.42 -10.00
C ALA A 114 9.54 -23.90 -8.95
N LYS A 115 9.78 -22.69 -8.47
CA LYS A 115 8.87 -22.14 -7.48
C LYS A 115 7.51 -21.97 -8.15
N PRO A 116 6.39 -22.13 -7.41
CA PRO A 116 5.07 -21.91 -7.98
C PRO A 116 4.95 -20.54 -8.69
N ASP A 117 4.15 -20.47 -9.76
CA ASP A 117 3.98 -19.25 -10.55
C ASP A 117 3.55 -18.05 -9.70
N ASP A 118 2.70 -18.25 -8.68
CA ASP A 118 2.27 -17.22 -7.74
C ASP A 118 3.43 -16.70 -6.87
N PHE A 119 4.31 -17.59 -6.42
CA PHE A 119 5.56 -17.20 -5.75
C PHE A 119 6.41 -16.34 -6.67
N GLU A 120 6.66 -16.77 -7.91
CA GLU A 120 7.51 -16.02 -8.83
C GLU A 120 6.90 -14.65 -9.20
N ASN A 121 5.58 -14.60 -9.38
CA ASN A 121 4.86 -13.36 -9.66
C ASN A 121 4.94 -12.32 -8.51
N LEU A 122 5.01 -12.78 -7.26
CA LEU A 122 5.07 -11.92 -6.08
C LEU A 122 6.51 -11.60 -5.65
N PHE A 123 7.36 -12.62 -5.59
CA PHE A 123 8.70 -12.57 -4.99
C PHE A 123 9.86 -12.72 -5.98
N GLY A 124 9.58 -12.87 -7.28
CA GLY A 124 10.61 -13.03 -8.32
C GLY A 124 11.40 -11.76 -8.64
N GLY A 125 11.08 -10.63 -8.00
CA GLY A 125 11.74 -9.34 -8.21
C GLY A 125 12.44 -8.81 -6.95
N ASN A 126 12.64 -7.48 -6.90
CA ASN A 126 13.13 -6.82 -5.71
C ASN A 126 12.06 -6.85 -4.58
N ASN A 127 12.36 -7.56 -3.49
CA ASN A 127 11.46 -7.73 -2.35
C ASN A 127 11.67 -6.70 -1.23
N GLU A 128 12.41 -5.62 -1.50
CA GLU A 128 12.53 -4.47 -0.58
C GLU A 128 11.14 -3.91 -0.24
N ASP A 129 10.86 -3.73 1.04
CA ASP A 129 9.58 -3.26 1.57
C ASP A 129 9.67 -1.87 2.23
N CYS A 130 10.83 -1.23 2.17
CA CYS A 130 11.04 0.15 2.63
C CYS A 130 11.40 1.06 1.45
N PHE A 131 10.42 1.78 0.90
CA PHE A 131 10.67 2.73 -0.19
C PHE A 131 9.66 3.88 -0.21
N ILE A 132 10.10 5.01 -0.74
CA ILE A 132 9.25 6.17 -1.03
C ILE A 132 9.82 6.94 -2.22
N MET A 133 8.97 7.32 -3.17
CA MET A 133 9.36 8.04 -4.37
C MET A 133 8.28 9.03 -4.79
N GLY A 134 8.68 10.28 -5.05
CA GLY A 134 7.83 11.28 -5.69
C GLY A 134 7.95 11.24 -7.22
N MET A 135 6.81 11.34 -7.91
CA MET A 135 6.75 11.44 -9.36
C MET A 135 6.03 12.71 -9.78
N LYS A 136 6.65 13.45 -10.70
CA LYS A 136 6.12 14.70 -11.25
C LYS A 136 5.87 14.58 -12.74
N PHE A 137 4.70 15.01 -13.18
CA PHE A 137 4.33 15.12 -14.58
C PHE A 137 4.48 16.56 -15.06
N THR A 138 5.12 16.73 -16.21
CA THR A 138 5.22 18.01 -16.92
C THR A 138 4.48 17.92 -18.26
N LYS A 139 4.56 18.96 -19.11
CA LYS A 139 3.89 18.93 -20.42
C LYS A 139 4.54 17.91 -21.37
N ARG A 140 5.83 17.64 -21.20
CA ARG A 140 6.65 16.82 -22.12
C ARG A 140 7.56 15.82 -21.43
N SER A 141 7.49 15.70 -20.11
CA SER A 141 8.36 14.77 -19.38
C SER A 141 7.74 14.29 -18.09
N ILE A 142 8.20 13.13 -17.64
CA ILE A 142 7.95 12.60 -16.31
C ILE A 142 9.28 12.66 -15.55
N LYS A 143 9.27 13.19 -14.33
CA LYS A 143 10.46 13.24 -13.45
C LYS A 143 10.24 12.34 -12.24
N LEU A 144 10.98 11.24 -12.19
CA LEU A 144 11.06 10.36 -11.02
C LEU A 144 11.96 11.01 -9.95
N TYR A 145 11.79 10.60 -8.69
CA TYR A 145 12.51 11.15 -7.53
C TYR A 145 12.39 12.67 -7.37
N SER A 146 11.21 13.21 -7.72
CA SER A 146 10.91 14.61 -7.42
C SER A 146 10.65 14.80 -5.93
N ASN A 147 10.92 16.00 -5.41
CA ASN A 147 10.55 16.36 -4.04
C ASN A 147 9.03 16.16 -3.86
N PHE A 148 8.61 15.63 -2.71
CA PHE A 148 7.21 15.27 -2.44
C PHE A 148 6.24 16.44 -2.66
N TYR A 149 6.54 17.64 -2.16
CA TYR A 149 5.67 18.83 -2.35
C TYR A 149 5.55 19.29 -3.81
N SER A 150 6.50 18.88 -4.66
CA SER A 150 6.51 19.19 -6.10
C SER A 150 5.98 18.07 -6.98
N SER A 151 5.65 16.91 -6.37
CA SER A 151 5.21 15.70 -7.06
C SER A 151 3.69 15.70 -7.21
N ASP A 152 3.20 15.07 -8.27
CA ASP A 152 1.77 14.85 -8.48
C ASP A 152 1.33 13.50 -7.89
N VAL A 153 2.27 12.54 -7.85
CA VAL A 153 2.07 11.17 -7.34
C VAL A 153 3.16 10.83 -6.34
N ILE A 154 2.78 10.15 -5.27
CA ILE A 154 3.70 9.49 -4.34
C ILE A 154 3.52 7.99 -4.50
N VAL A 155 4.62 7.26 -4.65
CA VAL A 155 4.68 5.80 -4.66
C VAL A 155 5.49 5.38 -3.45
N ALA A 156 4.90 4.63 -2.54
CA ALA A 156 5.55 4.28 -1.29
C ALA A 156 5.11 2.92 -0.75
N SER A 157 5.93 2.35 0.12
CA SER A 157 5.48 1.29 1.01
C SER A 157 4.90 1.85 2.31
N PRO A 158 4.03 1.11 2.99
CA PRO A 158 3.52 1.52 4.31
C PRO A 158 4.64 1.79 5.31
N LEU A 159 5.68 0.94 5.32
CA LEU A 159 6.85 1.09 6.18
C LEU A 159 7.62 2.38 5.85
N GLY A 160 7.90 2.64 4.57
CA GLY A 160 8.66 3.82 4.15
C GLY A 160 7.98 5.15 4.53
N LEU A 161 6.64 5.22 4.47
CA LEU A 161 5.91 6.40 4.92
C LEU A 161 5.90 6.56 6.43
N ILE A 162 5.79 5.48 7.20
CA ILE A 162 5.85 5.56 8.66
C ILE A 162 7.21 6.00 9.15
N THR A 163 8.28 5.50 8.54
CA THR A 163 9.62 5.98 8.87
C THR A 163 9.70 7.50 8.68
N LYS A 164 9.09 8.04 7.61
CA LYS A 164 9.04 9.49 7.38
C LYS A 164 8.16 10.26 8.36
N ILE A 165 7.03 9.68 8.78
CA ILE A 165 6.15 10.27 9.80
C ILE A 165 6.88 10.30 11.16
N ALA A 166 7.50 9.18 11.57
CA ALA A 166 8.26 9.08 12.80
C ALA A 166 9.48 10.03 12.82
N GLU A 167 10.19 10.16 11.70
CA GLU A 167 11.26 11.15 11.56
C GLU A 167 10.74 12.59 11.79
N ALA A 168 9.55 12.93 11.30
CA ALA A 168 8.94 14.25 11.48
C ALA A 168 8.45 14.53 12.91
N GLU A 169 8.09 13.49 13.67
CA GLU A 169 7.72 13.63 15.08
C GLU A 169 8.94 13.99 15.95
N VAL A 170 10.13 13.50 15.56
CA VAL A 170 11.39 13.79 16.25
C VAL A 170 12.02 15.08 15.75
N GLU A 171 12.08 15.28 14.44
CA GLU A 171 12.75 16.40 13.79
C GLU A 171 11.73 17.44 13.32
N LYS A 172 11.59 18.54 14.07
CA LYS A 172 10.61 19.62 13.79
C LYS A 172 10.75 20.28 12.41
N GLU A 173 11.90 20.16 11.76
CA GLU A 173 12.10 20.68 10.40
C GLU A 173 11.38 19.83 9.35
N LYS A 174 11.29 18.52 9.58
CA LYS A 174 10.58 17.58 8.71
C LYS A 174 9.08 17.61 9.03
N ASP A 175 8.27 17.45 8.01
CA ASP A 175 6.83 17.29 8.15
C ASP A 175 6.29 16.33 7.08
N PHE A 176 5.03 15.93 7.24
CA PHE A 176 4.34 15.01 6.34
C PHE A 176 3.15 15.69 5.64
N ASP A 177 3.16 17.02 5.55
CA ASP A 177 2.06 17.81 5.00
C ASP A 177 1.82 17.51 3.51
N TYR A 178 2.78 16.89 2.82
CA TYR A 178 2.61 16.37 1.45
C TYR A 178 1.50 15.31 1.33
N LEU A 179 1.00 14.75 2.44
CA LEU A 179 -0.13 13.82 2.49
C LEU A 179 -1.50 14.51 2.72
N SER A 180 -1.52 15.81 2.96
CA SER A 180 -2.75 16.57 3.27
C SER A 180 -3.76 16.63 2.11
N SER A 181 -3.27 16.52 0.87
CA SER A 181 -4.07 16.79 -0.33
C SER A 181 -4.34 15.58 -1.23
N ILE A 182 -4.12 14.37 -0.72
CA ILE A 182 -4.38 13.14 -1.47
C ILE A 182 -5.88 13.00 -1.75
N GLU A 183 -6.23 12.92 -3.04
CA GLU A 183 -7.58 12.73 -3.57
C GLU A 183 -7.82 11.28 -4.01
N VAL A 184 -6.77 10.54 -4.40
CA VAL A 184 -6.84 9.11 -4.74
C VAL A 184 -5.78 8.32 -3.97
N LEU A 185 -6.23 7.36 -3.17
CA LEU A 185 -5.38 6.38 -2.48
C LEU A 185 -5.57 5.00 -3.12
N VAL A 186 -4.51 4.42 -3.65
CA VAL A 186 -4.50 3.04 -4.15
C VAL A 186 -3.67 2.19 -3.21
N ILE A 187 -4.30 1.19 -2.58
CA ILE A 187 -3.62 0.15 -1.81
C ILE A 187 -3.72 -1.13 -2.66
N ASP A 188 -2.63 -1.50 -3.32
CA ASP A 188 -2.56 -2.72 -4.13
C ASP A 188 -1.91 -3.85 -3.32
N HIS A 189 -2.28 -5.09 -3.62
CA HIS A 189 -1.81 -6.28 -2.90
C HIS A 189 -1.96 -6.15 -1.36
N ALA A 190 -3.14 -5.71 -0.91
CA ALA A 190 -3.46 -5.51 0.49
C ALA A 190 -3.29 -6.80 1.33
N ASP A 191 -3.52 -7.95 0.71
CA ASP A 191 -3.27 -9.27 1.27
C ASP A 191 -1.81 -9.47 1.69
N VAL A 192 -0.88 -9.03 0.84
CA VAL A 192 0.56 -9.08 1.12
C VAL A 192 0.95 -8.06 2.19
N ILE A 193 0.39 -6.85 2.14
CA ILE A 193 0.61 -5.82 3.17
C ILE A 193 0.14 -6.31 4.55
N THR A 194 -0.95 -7.08 4.59
CA THR A 194 -1.45 -7.68 5.83
C THR A 194 -0.45 -8.67 6.42
N MET A 195 0.28 -9.41 5.58
CA MET A 195 1.33 -10.34 6.02
C MET A 195 2.59 -9.62 6.51
N GLN A 196 2.86 -8.39 6.04
CA GLN A 196 3.97 -7.57 6.52
C GLN A 196 3.62 -6.93 7.87
N ASN A 197 2.78 -5.89 7.84
CA ASN A 197 2.26 -5.22 9.02
C ASN A 197 1.12 -4.27 8.64
N TRP A 198 -0.13 -4.68 8.91
CA TRP A 198 -1.29 -3.84 8.58
C TRP A 198 -1.40 -2.57 9.44
N SER A 199 -0.87 -2.58 10.67
CA SER A 199 -0.88 -1.40 11.53
C SER A 199 -0.25 -0.19 10.83
N HIS A 200 0.71 -0.44 9.93
CA HIS A 200 1.35 0.60 9.18
C HIS A 200 0.39 1.34 8.23
N VAL A 201 -0.52 0.61 7.59
CA VAL A 201 -1.55 1.22 6.75
C VAL A 201 -2.47 2.09 7.59
N ASN A 202 -2.88 1.62 8.77
CA ASN A 202 -3.77 2.39 9.65
C ASN A 202 -3.14 3.74 10.02
N THR A 203 -1.87 3.73 10.46
CA THR A 203 -1.15 4.96 10.82
C THR A 203 -1.01 5.91 9.63
N VAL A 204 -0.64 5.42 8.45
CA VAL A 204 -0.53 6.26 7.24
C VAL A 204 -1.87 6.92 6.93
N VAL A 205 -2.96 6.15 6.88
CA VAL A 205 -4.28 6.69 6.52
C VAL A 205 -4.80 7.67 7.57
N GLU A 206 -4.43 7.50 8.84
CA GLU A 206 -4.76 8.44 9.93
C GLU A 206 -4.04 9.79 9.78
N HIS A 207 -2.81 9.78 9.25
CA HIS A 207 -2.00 10.99 9.01
C HIS A 207 -2.30 11.66 7.66
N MET A 208 -3.01 10.98 6.76
CA MET A 208 -3.47 11.56 5.50
C MET A 208 -4.61 12.55 5.70
N ASN A 209 -4.71 13.53 4.79
CA ASN A 209 -5.80 14.51 4.76
C ASN A 209 -5.96 15.34 6.04
N ARG A 210 -4.92 15.43 6.87
CA ARG A 210 -4.84 16.36 8.00
C ARG A 210 -4.57 17.78 7.50
N MET A 211 -4.96 18.76 8.31
CA MET A 211 -4.55 20.16 8.12
C MET A 211 -3.03 20.23 8.16
N PRO A 212 -2.38 20.84 7.16
CA PRO A 212 -0.94 20.96 7.12
C PRO A 212 -0.45 21.87 8.25
N SER A 213 0.75 21.57 8.76
CA SER A 213 1.41 22.41 9.76
C SER A 213 2.00 23.71 9.19
N LYS A 214 2.40 23.69 7.91
CA LYS A 214 3.00 24.82 7.18
C LYS A 214 2.23 25.10 5.89
N GLN A 215 2.39 26.32 5.36
CA GLN A 215 1.68 26.74 4.14
C GLN A 215 2.27 26.17 2.84
N HIS A 216 3.56 25.85 2.81
CA HIS A 216 4.27 25.28 1.63
C HIS A 216 4.10 26.07 0.32
N GLY A 217 3.87 27.39 0.40
CA GLY A 217 3.70 28.26 -0.75
C GLY A 217 2.33 28.17 -1.44
N THR A 218 1.34 27.55 -0.79
CA THR A 218 -0.02 27.40 -1.32
C THR A 218 -0.82 28.70 -1.20
N ASP A 219 -1.52 29.07 -2.27
CA ASP A 219 -2.48 30.18 -2.28
C ASP A 219 -3.79 29.75 -1.62
N VAL A 220 -4.02 30.24 -0.40
CA VAL A 220 -5.18 29.88 0.43
C VAL A 220 -6.51 30.25 -0.25
N MET A 221 -6.51 31.29 -1.10
CA MET A 221 -7.73 31.74 -1.80
C MET A 221 -8.18 30.76 -2.89
N ARG A 222 -7.32 29.81 -3.27
CA ARG A 222 -7.59 28.77 -4.27
C ARG A 222 -7.81 27.39 -3.67
N VAL A 223 -7.64 27.24 -2.36
CA VAL A 223 -7.81 25.95 -1.68
C VAL A 223 -9.29 25.63 -1.58
N LYS A 224 -9.70 24.47 -2.11
CA LYS A 224 -11.11 24.03 -2.06
C LYS A 224 -11.64 24.06 -0.61
N GLN A 225 -12.86 24.58 -0.43
CA GLN A 225 -13.46 24.81 0.88
C GLN A 225 -13.48 23.55 1.78
N TRP A 226 -13.74 22.37 1.20
CA TRP A 226 -13.74 21.11 1.95
C TRP A 226 -12.37 20.70 2.50
N TYR A 227 -11.26 21.24 1.98
CA TYR A 227 -9.95 21.07 2.62
C TYR A 227 -9.86 21.92 3.89
N LEU A 228 -10.31 23.18 3.83
CA LEU A 228 -10.33 24.11 4.96
C LEU A 228 -11.27 23.63 6.08
N ASP A 229 -12.40 23.04 5.72
CA ASP A 229 -13.38 22.50 6.66
C ASP A 229 -12.98 21.12 7.24
N GLY A 230 -11.82 20.57 6.86
CA GLY A 230 -11.37 19.25 7.30
C GLY A 230 -12.19 18.08 6.73
N HIS A 231 -12.89 18.30 5.63
CA HIS A 231 -13.79 17.34 4.98
C HIS A 231 -13.11 16.53 3.87
N ALA A 232 -11.83 16.76 3.60
CA ALA A 232 -11.06 16.07 2.55
C ALA A 232 -11.16 14.54 2.60
N ARG A 233 -11.26 13.93 3.79
CA ARG A 233 -11.44 12.48 3.96
C ARG A 233 -12.71 11.92 3.31
N PHE A 234 -13.76 12.73 3.14
CA PHE A 234 -15.01 12.35 2.49
C PHE A 234 -14.92 12.39 0.96
N TYR A 235 -13.98 13.19 0.43
CA TYR A 235 -13.77 13.38 -1.02
C TYR A 235 -12.59 12.55 -1.56
N ARG A 236 -11.73 11.99 -0.71
CA ARG A 236 -10.67 11.07 -1.12
C ARG A 236 -11.23 9.71 -1.52
N GLN A 237 -11.01 9.27 -2.76
CA GLN A 237 -11.30 7.91 -3.19
C GLN A 237 -10.22 6.93 -2.72
N THR A 238 -10.61 5.91 -1.96
CA THR A 238 -9.71 4.80 -1.58
C THR A 238 -10.03 3.55 -2.40
N ILE A 239 -9.06 3.03 -3.14
CA ILE A 239 -9.12 1.79 -3.92
C ILE A 239 -8.29 0.74 -3.18
N LEU A 240 -8.96 -0.28 -2.66
CA LEU A 240 -8.34 -1.39 -1.93
C LEU A 240 -8.41 -2.67 -2.77
N LEU A 241 -7.27 -3.25 -3.11
CA LEU A 241 -7.16 -4.44 -3.94
C LEU A 241 -6.38 -5.53 -3.20
N GLY A 242 -6.90 -6.75 -3.21
CA GLY A 242 -6.24 -7.91 -2.62
C GLY A 242 -6.92 -9.20 -3.04
N SER A 243 -6.21 -10.32 -2.91
CA SER A 243 -6.71 -11.64 -3.32
C SER A 243 -7.80 -12.18 -2.40
N PHE A 244 -7.72 -11.83 -1.11
CA PHE A 244 -8.70 -12.21 -0.09
C PHE A 244 -8.96 -11.05 0.87
N LEU A 245 -10.04 -11.18 1.62
CA LEU A 245 -10.51 -10.18 2.56
C LEU A 245 -10.09 -10.54 3.98
N THR A 246 -9.55 -9.56 4.72
CA THR A 246 -9.20 -9.71 6.13
C THR A 246 -10.08 -8.83 7.02
N PRO A 247 -10.18 -9.14 8.34
CA PRO A 247 -10.87 -8.26 9.30
C PRO A 247 -10.31 -6.84 9.31
N ASP A 248 -9.00 -6.69 9.16
CA ASP A 248 -8.32 -5.40 9.13
C ASP A 248 -8.70 -4.56 7.91
N MET A 249 -8.74 -5.18 6.72
CA MET A 249 -9.25 -4.55 5.50
C MET A 249 -10.71 -4.10 5.67
N ASN A 250 -11.55 -4.94 6.29
CA ASN A 250 -12.93 -4.58 6.59
C ASN A 250 -13.03 -3.41 7.56
N ALA A 251 -12.19 -3.39 8.59
CA ALA A 251 -12.17 -2.32 9.57
C ALA A 251 -11.78 -0.99 8.92
N LEU A 252 -10.71 -0.97 8.10
CA LEU A 252 -10.30 0.21 7.34
C LEU A 252 -11.43 0.69 6.40
N PHE A 253 -12.02 -0.23 5.64
CA PHE A 253 -13.10 0.08 4.71
C PHE A 253 -14.33 0.67 5.41
N ASN A 254 -14.72 0.11 6.56
CA ASN A 254 -15.92 0.56 7.27
C ASN A 254 -15.69 1.84 8.06
N ARG A 255 -14.57 1.96 8.77
CA ARG A 255 -14.32 3.06 9.71
C ARG A 255 -13.72 4.30 9.06
N VAL A 256 -12.86 4.13 8.04
CA VAL A 256 -12.02 5.22 7.53
C VAL A 256 -12.43 5.67 6.13
N CYS A 257 -12.90 4.76 5.28
CA CYS A 257 -13.32 5.11 3.92
C CYS A 257 -14.75 5.68 3.92
N VAL A 258 -14.95 6.93 4.32
CA VAL A 258 -16.27 7.57 4.53
C VAL A 258 -16.79 8.35 3.31
N ASN A 259 -16.43 7.91 2.10
CA ASN A 259 -16.70 8.57 0.82
C ASN A 259 -18.12 9.15 0.66
N TYR A 260 -18.23 10.38 0.15
CA TYR A 260 -19.50 11.10 -0.07
C TYR A 260 -20.48 10.32 -0.97
N GLU A 261 -20.02 9.76 -2.08
CA GLU A 261 -20.85 8.94 -2.99
C GLU A 261 -21.05 7.49 -2.53
N GLY A 262 -20.57 7.13 -1.34
CA GLY A 262 -20.69 5.80 -0.77
C GLY A 262 -19.55 4.85 -1.15
N LYS A 263 -19.79 3.54 -1.02
CA LYS A 263 -18.75 2.51 -1.10
C LYS A 263 -19.23 1.30 -1.90
N VAL A 264 -18.32 0.72 -2.67
CA VAL A 264 -18.57 -0.52 -3.43
C VAL A 264 -17.57 -1.58 -2.97
N LYS A 265 -18.05 -2.81 -2.79
CA LYS A 265 -17.23 -3.95 -2.39
C LYS A 265 -17.52 -5.16 -3.27
N LEU A 266 -16.48 -5.67 -3.92
CA LEU A 266 -16.53 -6.88 -4.74
C LEU A 266 -15.69 -7.96 -4.06
N ILE A 267 -16.27 -9.15 -3.86
CA ILE A 267 -15.61 -10.27 -3.20
C ILE A 267 -15.68 -11.49 -4.11
N SER A 268 -14.53 -12.04 -4.48
CA SER A 268 -14.43 -13.30 -5.20
C SER A 268 -14.82 -14.46 -4.30
N LYS A 269 -15.83 -15.24 -4.69
CA LYS A 269 -16.20 -16.48 -4.00
C LYS A 269 -15.41 -17.63 -4.62
N HIS A 270 -14.56 -18.27 -3.82
CA HIS A 270 -13.81 -19.44 -4.23
C HIS A 270 -14.51 -20.72 -3.75
N LYS A 271 -14.51 -21.78 -4.57
CA LYS A 271 -14.97 -23.10 -4.12
C LYS A 271 -13.97 -23.63 -3.10
N GLY A 272 -14.42 -23.92 -1.87
CA GLY A 272 -13.56 -24.44 -0.83
C GLY A 272 -12.90 -25.76 -1.26
N LEU A 273 -11.60 -25.90 -1.04
CA LEU A 273 -10.82 -27.08 -1.45
C LEU A 273 -10.77 -28.16 -0.35
N LEU A 274 -11.35 -27.90 0.81
CA LEU A 274 -11.24 -28.79 1.99
C LEU A 274 -11.74 -30.21 1.71
N HIS A 275 -12.80 -30.36 0.89
CA HIS A 275 -13.33 -31.66 0.46
C HIS A 275 -12.43 -32.41 -0.53
N LYS A 276 -11.42 -31.76 -1.11
CA LYS A 276 -10.46 -32.37 -2.05
C LYS A 276 -9.17 -32.82 -1.37
N VAL A 277 -8.98 -32.52 -0.10
CA VAL A 277 -7.83 -32.98 0.68
C VAL A 277 -8.03 -34.47 0.95
N LEU A 278 -7.33 -35.32 0.19
CA LEU A 278 -7.45 -36.78 0.23
C LEU A 278 -6.97 -37.38 1.56
N LEU A 279 -5.98 -36.74 2.19
CA LEU A 279 -5.53 -37.09 3.53
C LEU A 279 -6.48 -36.47 4.56
N GLN A 280 -7.14 -37.29 5.38
CA GLN A 280 -7.84 -36.80 6.55
C GLN A 280 -6.82 -36.27 7.56
N VAL A 281 -6.43 -35.01 7.40
CA VAL A 281 -5.64 -34.30 8.41
C VAL A 281 -6.56 -34.08 9.60
N CYS A 282 -6.24 -34.72 10.74
CA CYS A 282 -6.99 -34.50 11.97
C CYS A 282 -6.72 -33.07 12.46
N GLN A 283 -7.75 -32.23 12.40
CA GLN A 283 -7.70 -30.87 12.93
C GLN A 283 -8.20 -30.88 14.37
N VAL A 284 -7.31 -30.58 15.31
CA VAL A 284 -7.66 -30.49 16.72
C VAL A 284 -7.73 -29.03 17.12
N TYR A 285 -8.92 -28.59 17.56
CA TYR A 285 -9.15 -27.23 18.03
C TYR A 285 -9.10 -27.20 19.56
N HIS A 286 -8.12 -26.49 20.10
CA HIS A 286 -8.04 -26.24 21.53
C HIS A 286 -8.60 -24.85 21.86
N ARG A 287 -9.67 -24.83 22.66
CA ARG A 287 -10.18 -23.61 23.26
C ARG A 287 -9.30 -23.22 24.44
N PHE A 288 -8.95 -21.95 24.52
CA PHE A 288 -8.29 -21.33 25.65
C PHE A 288 -9.13 -20.14 26.15
N GLU A 289 -8.89 -19.73 27.38
CA GLU A 289 -9.54 -18.57 27.97
C GLU A 289 -8.56 -17.40 28.00
N ALA A 290 -9.05 -16.21 27.69
CA ALA A 290 -8.33 -14.96 27.80
C ALA A 290 -9.21 -13.95 28.53
N SER A 291 -8.61 -13.21 29.46
CA SER A 291 -9.28 -12.20 30.28
C SER A 291 -9.76 -10.99 29.48
N SER A 292 -9.03 -10.63 28.41
CA SER A 292 -9.33 -9.50 27.55
C SER A 292 -8.80 -9.75 26.14
N VAL A 293 -9.21 -8.92 25.16
CA VAL A 293 -8.73 -8.99 23.76
C VAL A 293 -7.23 -8.67 23.66
N VAL A 294 -6.71 -7.83 24.55
CA VAL A 294 -5.30 -7.41 24.58
C VAL A 294 -4.41 -8.56 25.05
N ASP A 295 -4.89 -9.33 26.04
CA ASP A 295 -4.14 -10.44 26.62
C ASP A 295 -4.26 -11.75 25.80
N VAL A 296 -5.00 -11.74 24.68
CA VAL A 296 -5.29 -12.96 23.90
C VAL A 296 -4.02 -13.63 23.40
N ASP A 297 -3.06 -12.86 22.90
CA ASP A 297 -1.84 -13.42 22.31
C ASP A 297 -0.92 -14.02 23.38
N ASP A 298 -0.78 -13.35 24.53
CA ASP A 298 -0.03 -13.85 25.68
C ASP A 298 -0.69 -15.11 26.27
N ALA A 299 -2.02 -15.08 26.45
CA ALA A 299 -2.79 -16.23 26.93
C ALA A 299 -2.70 -17.42 25.95
N ARG A 300 -2.68 -17.16 24.64
CA ARG A 300 -2.49 -18.18 23.60
C ARG A 300 -1.11 -18.80 23.70
N LEU A 301 -0.06 -17.99 23.82
CA LEU A 301 1.32 -18.44 23.96
C LEU A 301 1.52 -19.23 25.25
N GLU A 302 0.94 -18.77 26.35
CA GLU A 302 0.99 -19.43 27.64
C GLU A 302 0.27 -20.78 27.60
N TYR A 303 -0.95 -20.82 27.04
CA TYR A 303 -1.70 -22.06 26.86
C TYR A 303 -0.94 -23.04 25.99
N PHE A 304 -0.35 -22.57 24.88
CA PHE A 304 0.48 -23.39 24.01
C PHE A 304 1.66 -23.97 24.80
N SER A 305 2.45 -23.12 25.45
CA SER A 305 3.66 -23.53 26.18
C SER A 305 3.38 -24.50 27.32
N LYS A 306 2.26 -24.32 28.03
CA LYS A 306 1.93 -25.14 29.22
C LYS A 306 1.13 -26.40 28.90
N LYS A 307 0.22 -26.37 27.92
CA LYS A 307 -0.75 -27.47 27.69
C LYS A 307 -0.58 -28.19 26.36
N VAL A 308 -0.06 -27.53 25.34
CA VAL A 308 0.08 -28.09 23.98
C VAL A 308 1.50 -28.59 23.75
N PHE A 309 2.50 -27.74 23.98
CA PHE A 309 3.90 -28.04 23.71
C PHE A 309 4.43 -29.28 24.43
N PRO A 310 4.12 -29.53 25.73
CA PRO A 310 4.55 -30.75 26.40
C PRO A 310 4.00 -32.01 25.74
N LYS A 311 2.72 -32.00 25.32
CA LYS A 311 2.09 -33.15 24.63
C LYS A 311 2.73 -33.44 23.27
N ILE A 312 3.16 -32.39 22.57
CA ILE A 312 3.89 -32.53 21.31
C ILE A 312 5.30 -33.07 21.56
N LYS A 313 6.01 -32.54 22.56
CA LYS A 313 7.37 -32.95 22.92
C LYS A 313 7.44 -34.40 23.40
N ASP A 314 6.42 -34.84 24.13
CA ASP A 314 6.32 -36.20 24.68
C ASP A 314 5.74 -37.20 23.65
N SER A 315 5.28 -36.72 22.49
CA SER A 315 4.84 -37.58 21.39
C SER A 315 6.04 -38.19 20.68
N LEU A 316 5.98 -39.50 20.44
CA LEU A 316 6.97 -40.25 19.66
C LEU A 316 6.76 -40.10 18.14
N GLU A 317 5.75 -39.35 17.72
CA GLU A 317 5.30 -39.24 16.34
C GLU A 317 6.09 -38.16 15.58
N VAL A 318 6.65 -38.54 14.43
CA VAL A 318 7.30 -37.59 13.50
C VAL A 318 6.21 -36.84 12.74
N GLY A 319 5.96 -35.58 13.11
CA GLY A 319 4.92 -34.74 12.52
C GLY A 319 5.44 -33.36 12.13
N LEU A 320 4.88 -32.81 11.06
CA LEU A 320 5.17 -31.44 10.64
C LEU A 320 4.18 -30.49 11.30
N ILE A 321 4.68 -29.63 12.18
CA ILE A 321 3.86 -28.62 12.87
C ILE A 321 3.84 -27.36 12.01
N SER A 322 2.71 -27.08 11.37
CA SER A 322 2.49 -25.82 10.67
C SER A 322 1.66 -24.88 11.54
N PHE A 323 2.30 -23.82 12.03
CA PHE A 323 1.59 -22.70 12.63
C PHE A 323 0.99 -21.83 11.53
N ASN A 324 -0.29 -22.05 11.23
CA ASN A 324 -1.03 -21.10 10.42
C ASN A 324 -1.66 -20.08 11.34
N PHE A 325 -1.29 -18.81 11.17
CA PHE A 325 -1.95 -17.66 11.81
C PHE A 325 -3.35 -17.50 11.18
N PHE A 326 -4.30 -18.34 11.58
CA PHE A 326 -5.70 -18.15 11.24
C PHE A 326 -6.33 -17.22 12.27
N PHE A 327 -6.98 -16.15 11.79
CA PHE A 327 -7.76 -15.21 12.60
C PHE A 327 -9.02 -15.89 13.19
N PHE A 328 -8.84 -16.79 14.14
CA PHE A 328 -9.88 -17.18 15.09
C PHE A 328 -9.43 -16.75 16.49
N LEU A 329 -10.04 -15.67 16.99
CA LEU A 329 -9.73 -15.00 18.26
C LEU A 329 -9.67 -15.91 19.50
N THR A 330 -10.14 -17.16 19.42
CA THR A 330 -10.33 -18.07 20.58
C THR A 330 -9.86 -19.51 20.36
N PHE A 331 -9.19 -19.81 19.24
CA PHE A 331 -8.78 -21.19 18.92
C PHE A 331 -7.31 -21.26 18.52
N ILE A 332 -6.60 -22.25 19.07
CA ILE A 332 -5.35 -22.73 18.50
C ILE A 332 -5.73 -23.91 17.58
N MET A 333 -5.47 -23.76 16.29
CA MET A 333 -5.61 -24.85 15.33
C MET A 333 -4.25 -25.50 15.13
N LEU A 334 -4.11 -26.74 15.59
CA LEU A 334 -2.93 -27.55 15.31
C LEU A 334 -3.22 -28.44 14.12
N PHE A 335 -2.35 -28.38 13.11
CA PHE A 335 -2.30 -29.40 12.08
C PHE A 335 -1.35 -30.49 12.53
N PHE A 336 -1.89 -31.68 12.81
CA PHE A 336 -1.07 -32.89 12.85
C PHE A 336 -1.14 -33.51 11.46
N ILE A 337 -0.15 -33.21 10.62
CA ILE A 337 0.07 -33.99 9.41
C ILE A 337 0.76 -35.27 9.86
N PHE A 338 -0.04 -36.30 10.12
CA PHE A 338 0.45 -37.65 10.23
C PHE A 338 0.89 -38.09 8.83
N ILE A 339 2.19 -38.29 8.62
CA ILE A 339 2.67 -39.07 7.48
C ILE A 339 2.81 -40.49 8.02
N PRO A 340 1.80 -41.37 7.87
CA PRO A 340 1.98 -42.76 8.24
C PRO A 340 3.09 -43.32 7.34
N ASN A 341 4.19 -43.75 7.97
CA ASN A 341 5.32 -44.51 7.43
C ASN A 341 5.36 -44.61 5.90
N LEU A 342 6.24 -43.83 5.27
CA LEU A 342 6.89 -44.29 4.05
C LEU A 342 7.69 -45.54 4.44
N CYS A 343 7.10 -46.72 4.25
CA CYS A 343 7.81 -48.00 4.28
C CYS A 343 8.90 -48.03 3.22
#